data_AF-A0A2S6GS37-F1
#
_entry.id   AF-A0A2S6GS37-F1
#
_cell.length_a   1.000
_cell.length_b   1.000
_cell.length_c   1.000
_cell.angle_alpha   90.00
_cell.angle_beta   90.00
_cell.angle_gamma   90.00
#
_symmetry.space_group_name_H-M   'P 1'
#
loop_
_entity.id
_entity.type
_entity.pdbx_description
1 polymer ?
#
loop_
_entity_poly.entity_id
_entity_poly.type
_entity_poly.pdbx_seq_one_letter_code
_entity_poly.pdbx_strand_id
1 'polypeptide(L)'
;MGIPAWFWFVVAVVAGVGGGLFLLRDRARLTSRNRERRRWAALRGWQFTEADPALPKQWTGGAVAYYGDGVAKDVVTGSTFTADGRRKVFVFDLEAGGRINVVVAAVQCKRVHPVVLELWVPSTPFQREHMPELLGPVGQRYAFVSDIAAARALITPDLVDATEEIGQDIAVAWIERGWVLAAAAPGSSPSRLERLLRGIGEIADVVDPFDTDERPLRVVPSQAEDAADERTGTDD
;
A
#
# COMPACT_ATOMS: atom_id res chain seq x y z
N MET A 1 -19.93 -50.00 32.30
CA MET A 1 -18.82 -49.42 33.09
C MET A 1 -18.61 -47.98 32.62
N GLY A 2 -18.90 -46.99 33.46
CA GLY A 2 -18.70 -45.57 33.12
C GLY A 2 -17.23 -45.17 33.19
N ILE A 3 -16.82 -44.20 32.38
CA ILE A 3 -15.46 -43.64 32.44
C ILE A 3 -15.25 -43.01 33.83
N PRO A 4 -14.20 -43.40 34.59
CA PRO A 4 -13.94 -42.84 35.91
C PRO A 4 -13.69 -41.32 35.87
N ALA A 5 -14.16 -40.58 36.87
CA ALA A 5 -14.03 -39.12 36.92
C ALA A 5 -12.57 -38.63 36.84
N TRP A 6 -11.61 -39.37 37.39
CA TRP A 6 -10.18 -39.03 37.34
C TRP A 6 -9.63 -38.92 35.91
N PHE A 7 -10.20 -39.68 34.96
CA PHE A 7 -9.83 -39.62 33.55
C PHE A 7 -10.12 -38.23 32.97
N TRP A 8 -11.27 -37.65 33.29
CA TRP A 8 -11.63 -36.30 32.85
C TRP A 8 -10.73 -35.21 33.44
N PHE A 9 -10.28 -35.38 34.69
CA PHE A 9 -9.30 -34.47 35.29
C PHE A 9 -7.94 -34.55 34.59
N VAL A 10 -7.48 -35.75 34.22
CA VAL A 10 -6.23 -35.93 33.46
C VAL A 10 -6.35 -35.26 32.09
N VAL A 11 -7.47 -35.46 31.38
CA VAL A 11 -7.73 -34.79 30.11
C VAL A 11 -7.73 -33.26 30.27
N ALA A 12 -8.38 -32.73 31.32
CA ALA A 12 -8.42 -31.30 31.59
C ALA A 12 -7.02 -30.71 31.89
N VAL A 13 -6.19 -31.42 32.66
CA VAL A 13 -4.80 -31.01 32.93
C VAL A 13 -3.97 -31.01 31.66
N VAL A 14 -4.06 -32.06 30.85
CA VAL A 14 -3.32 -32.14 29.57
C VAL A 14 -3.76 -31.04 28.62
N ALA A 15 -5.08 -30.81 28.49
CA ALA A 15 -5.62 -29.72 27.68
C ALA A 15 -5.19 -28.34 28.20
N GLY A 16 -5.20 -28.13 29.52
CA GLY A 16 -4.78 -26.88 30.16
C GLY A 16 -3.28 -26.59 29.95
N VAL A 17 -2.42 -27.59 30.12
CA VAL A 17 -0.98 -27.47 29.88
C VAL A 17 -0.70 -27.23 28.40
N GLY A 18 -1.36 -27.98 27.51
CA GLY A 18 -1.22 -27.81 26.05
C GLY A 18 -1.66 -26.41 25.59
N GLY A 19 -2.82 -25.94 26.04
CA GLY A 19 -3.32 -24.61 25.76
C GLY A 19 -2.43 -23.50 26.33
N GLY A 20 -1.98 -23.66 27.58
CA GLY A 20 -1.06 -22.71 28.20
C GLY A 20 0.26 -22.58 27.44
N LEU A 21 0.85 -23.71 27.03
CA LEU A 21 2.08 -23.71 26.23
C LEU A 21 1.89 -23.04 24.86
N PHE A 22 0.75 -23.28 24.22
CA PHE A 22 0.41 -22.65 22.94
C PHE A 22 0.31 -21.12 23.07
N LEU A 23 -0.39 -20.63 24.10
CA LEU A 23 -0.52 -19.19 24.38
C LEU A 23 0.83 -18.53 24.69
N LEU A 24 1.68 -19.20 25.46
CA LEU A 24 3.03 -18.69 25.77
C LEU A 24 3.88 -18.56 24.50
N ARG A 25 3.82 -19.55 23.61
CA ARG A 25 4.54 -19.53 22.32
C ARG A 25 4.04 -18.40 21.42
N ASP A 26 2.72 -18.20 21.37
CA ASP A 26 2.12 -17.11 20.58
C ASP A 26 2.54 -15.73 21.11
N ARG A 27 2.42 -15.52 22.42
CA ARG A 27 2.88 -14.29 23.07
C ARG A 27 4.37 -14.03 22.87
N ALA A 28 5.22 -15.07 22.92
CA ALA A 28 6.65 -14.94 22.68
C ALA A 28 6.96 -14.47 21.24
N ARG A 29 6.20 -14.94 20.24
CA ARG A 29 6.35 -14.52 18.83
C ARG A 29 6.00 -13.05 18.64
N LEU A 30 4.84 -12.62 19.16
CA LEU A 30 4.39 -11.24 19.08
C LEU A 30 5.40 -10.28 19.73
N THR A 31 5.88 -10.62 20.93
CA THR A 31 6.88 -9.78 21.62
C THR A 31 8.22 -9.73 20.88
N SER A 32 8.65 -10.82 20.24
CA SER A 32 9.89 -10.83 19.45
C SER A 32 9.80 -9.91 18.24
N ARG A 33 8.70 -9.99 17.48
CA ARG A 33 8.49 -9.14 16.30
C ARG A 33 8.37 -7.66 16.69
N ASN A 34 7.62 -7.35 17.74
CA ASN A 34 7.52 -5.98 18.27
C ASN A 34 8.90 -5.41 18.64
N ARG A 35 9.76 -6.21 19.30
CA ARG A 35 11.14 -5.80 19.60
C ARG A 35 11.99 -5.62 18.35
N GLU A 36 11.84 -6.47 17.34
CA GLU A 36 12.54 -6.34 16.06
C GLU A 36 12.12 -5.07 15.33
N ARG A 37 10.81 -4.82 15.19
CA ARG A 37 10.25 -3.64 14.54
C ARG A 37 10.68 -2.34 15.25
N ARG A 38 10.62 -2.32 16.59
CA ARG A 38 11.08 -1.18 17.40
C ARG A 38 12.57 -0.91 17.21
N ARG A 39 13.41 -1.95 17.19
CA ARG A 39 14.87 -1.82 16.96
C ARG A 39 15.17 -1.32 15.56
N TRP A 40 14.49 -1.87 14.56
CA TRP A 40 14.63 -1.42 13.18
C TRP A 40 14.27 0.06 13.01
N ALA A 41 13.14 0.50 13.56
CA ALA A 41 12.76 1.91 13.55
C ALA A 41 13.83 2.80 14.22
N ALA A 42 14.32 2.39 15.40
CA ALA A 42 15.36 3.12 16.12
C ALA A 42 16.66 3.27 15.31
N LEU A 43 17.12 2.21 14.63
CA LEU A 43 18.32 2.24 13.78
C LEU A 43 18.18 3.21 12.60
N ARG A 44 16.96 3.43 12.11
CA ARG A 44 16.65 4.37 11.03
C ARG A 44 16.34 5.79 11.52
N GLY A 45 16.31 6.02 12.84
CA GLY A 45 15.82 7.28 13.41
C GLY A 45 14.33 7.51 13.16
N TRP A 46 13.58 6.43 12.96
CA TRP A 46 12.13 6.44 12.74
C TRP A 46 11.37 6.21 14.06
N GLN A 47 10.10 6.61 14.06
CA GLN A 47 9.23 6.47 15.22
C GLN A 47 8.54 5.12 15.21
N PHE A 48 8.33 4.56 16.40
CA PHE A 48 7.61 3.31 16.60
C PHE A 48 6.43 3.53 17.56
N THR A 49 5.25 3.09 17.15
CA THR A 49 4.02 3.11 17.94
C THR A 49 3.43 1.70 17.95
N GLU A 50 3.04 1.21 19.13
CA GLU A 50 2.59 -0.18 19.27
C GLU A 50 1.24 -0.46 18.59
N ALA A 51 0.33 0.50 18.62
CA ALA A 51 -0.96 0.40 17.94
C ALA A 51 -1.49 1.78 17.54
N ASP A 52 -2.12 1.84 16.36
CA ASP A 52 -2.85 3.00 15.87
C ASP A 52 -4.16 2.55 15.17
N PRO A 53 -5.31 2.65 15.86
CA PRO A 53 -6.62 2.28 15.29
C PRO A 53 -7.13 3.25 14.22
N ALA A 54 -6.58 4.46 14.12
CA ALA A 54 -7.03 5.47 13.16
C ALA A 54 -6.28 5.36 11.84
N LEU A 55 -5.03 4.88 11.85
CA LEU A 55 -4.17 4.85 10.67
C LEU A 55 -4.78 4.12 9.46
N PRO A 56 -5.33 2.89 9.56
CA PRO A 56 -5.90 2.22 8.40
C PRO A 56 -7.11 2.94 7.81
N LYS A 57 -7.87 3.68 8.62
CA LYS A 57 -9.13 4.33 8.23
C LYS A 57 -8.96 5.47 7.21
N GLN A 58 -7.73 5.89 6.95
CA GLN A 58 -7.46 6.89 5.91
C GLN A 58 -7.54 6.30 4.50
N TRP A 59 -7.50 4.97 4.36
CA TRP A 59 -7.57 4.24 3.09
C TRP A 59 -8.83 3.37 3.05
N THR A 60 -9.34 3.16 1.84
CA THR A 60 -10.58 2.44 1.56
C THR A 60 -10.41 1.37 0.49
N GLY A 61 -9.22 1.21 -0.08
CA GLY A 61 -8.90 0.17 -1.07
C GLY A 61 -7.89 -0.86 -0.59
N GLY A 62 -7.53 -1.75 -1.51
CA GLY A 62 -6.46 -2.73 -1.39
C GLY A 62 -6.66 -3.67 -0.21
N ALA A 63 -5.59 -3.95 0.52
CA ALA A 63 -5.63 -4.87 1.65
C ALA A 63 -6.51 -4.35 2.81
N VAL A 64 -6.67 -3.03 2.95
CA VAL A 64 -7.52 -2.46 4.01
C VAL A 64 -8.99 -2.82 3.76
N ALA A 65 -9.48 -2.66 2.54
CA ALA A 65 -10.84 -3.09 2.17
C ALA A 65 -10.99 -4.61 2.26
N TYR A 66 -10.01 -5.36 1.75
CA TYR A 66 -10.07 -6.81 1.64
C TYR A 66 -10.15 -7.52 3.00
N TYR A 67 -9.45 -7.03 4.02
CA TYR A 67 -9.47 -7.61 5.37
C TYR A 67 -10.45 -6.91 6.32
N GLY A 68 -11.07 -5.81 5.90
CA GLY A 68 -12.04 -5.02 6.66
C GLY A 68 -11.40 -4.07 7.69
N ASP A 69 -12.24 -3.54 8.59
CA ASP A 69 -11.87 -2.56 9.63
C ASP A 69 -10.84 -3.14 10.62
N GLY A 70 -9.57 -3.06 10.25
CA GLY A 70 -8.44 -3.50 11.04
C GLY A 70 -7.80 -2.40 11.88
N VAL A 71 -6.96 -2.81 12.83
CA VAL A 71 -6.12 -1.93 13.64
C VAL A 71 -4.68 -2.04 13.16
N ALA A 72 -3.98 -0.91 13.01
CA ALA A 72 -2.56 -0.94 12.74
C ALA A 72 -1.79 -1.30 14.02
N LYS A 73 -0.95 -2.33 13.96
CA LYS A 73 -0.04 -2.77 15.03
C LYS A 73 1.41 -2.58 14.61
N ASP A 74 2.30 -2.49 15.58
CA ASP A 74 3.75 -2.40 15.35
C ASP A 74 4.10 -1.33 14.29
N VAL A 75 3.48 -0.15 14.42
CA VAL A 75 3.52 0.94 13.44
C VAL A 75 4.87 1.62 13.46
N VAL A 76 5.48 1.73 12.29
CA VAL A 76 6.70 2.48 12.04
C VAL A 76 6.37 3.67 11.16
N THR A 77 6.74 4.85 11.65
CA THR A 77 6.57 6.12 10.92
C THR A 77 7.95 6.71 10.66
N GLY A 78 8.22 7.00 9.40
CA GLY A 78 9.53 7.50 9.00
C GLY A 78 9.49 8.23 7.69
N SER A 79 10.63 8.17 7.00
CA SER A 79 10.78 8.75 5.68
C SER A 79 11.80 7.96 4.89
N THR A 80 11.55 7.77 3.59
CA THR A 80 12.51 7.21 2.65
C THR A 80 12.96 8.26 1.65
N PHE A 81 14.11 8.04 1.02
CA PHE A 81 14.55 8.81 -0.15
C PHE A 81 14.12 8.06 -1.41
N THR A 82 13.48 8.78 -2.32
CA THR A 82 13.18 8.35 -3.69
C THR A 82 13.89 9.29 -4.66
N ALA A 83 13.78 9.09 -5.97
CA ALA A 83 14.43 9.96 -6.96
C ALA A 83 13.96 11.42 -6.82
N ASP A 84 12.70 11.62 -6.46
CA ASP A 84 12.06 12.94 -6.33
C ASP A 84 12.17 13.58 -4.93
N GLY A 85 13.00 12.98 -4.06
CA GLY A 85 13.32 13.51 -2.74
C GLY A 85 12.80 12.66 -1.57
N ARG A 86 12.62 13.32 -0.42
CA ARG A 86 12.25 12.64 0.83
C ARG A 86 10.74 12.49 0.93
N ARG A 87 10.24 11.26 0.99
CA ARG A 87 8.81 10.95 1.13
C ARG A 87 8.53 10.34 2.52
N LYS A 88 7.40 10.72 3.13
CA LYS A 88 6.96 10.12 4.39
C LYS A 88 6.55 8.67 4.15
N VAL A 89 6.84 7.78 5.11
CA VAL A 89 6.46 6.37 5.02
C VAL A 89 5.80 5.87 6.28
N PHE A 90 4.91 4.89 6.08
CA PHE A 90 4.36 4.06 7.15
C PHE A 90 4.64 2.59 6.85
N VAL A 91 4.94 1.82 7.90
CA VAL A 91 4.92 0.36 7.84
C VAL A 91 4.21 -0.15 9.07
N PHE A 92 3.19 -0.97 8.89
CA PHE A 92 2.41 -1.50 10.02
C PHE A 92 1.84 -2.87 9.71
N ASP A 93 1.58 -3.63 10.76
CA ASP A 93 0.90 -4.90 10.69
C ASP A 93 -0.62 -4.66 10.76
N LEU A 94 -1.38 -5.12 9.77
CA LEU A 94 -2.83 -4.96 9.74
C LEU A 94 -3.49 -6.12 10.50
N GLU A 95 -4.03 -5.83 11.69
CA GLU A 95 -4.74 -6.79 12.52
C GLU A 95 -6.25 -6.68 12.33
N ALA A 96 -6.88 -7.73 11.83
CA ALA A 96 -8.34 -7.84 11.73
C ALA A 96 -8.77 -9.25 12.18
N GLY A 97 -9.88 -9.35 12.91
CA GLY A 97 -10.34 -10.62 13.48
C GLY A 97 -9.37 -11.24 14.50
N GLY A 98 -8.56 -10.42 15.19
CA GLY A 98 -7.60 -10.86 16.19
C GLY A 98 -6.35 -11.56 15.62
N ARG A 99 -6.10 -11.43 14.31
CA ARG A 99 -4.92 -11.96 13.63
C ARG A 99 -4.32 -10.91 12.72
N ILE A 100 -3.01 -10.98 12.55
CA ILE A 100 -2.29 -10.13 11.60
C ILE A 100 -2.32 -10.78 10.24
N ASN A 101 -3.05 -10.15 9.33
CA ASN A 101 -3.36 -10.71 8.03
C ASN A 101 -2.30 -10.34 6.98
N VAL A 102 -1.75 -9.12 7.07
CA VAL A 102 -0.68 -8.61 6.20
C VAL A 102 0.17 -7.57 6.92
N VAL A 103 1.32 -7.24 6.34
CA VAL A 103 2.11 -6.04 6.67
C VAL A 103 1.94 -5.02 5.55
N VAL A 104 1.39 -3.86 5.86
CA VAL A 104 1.21 -2.76 4.90
C VAL A 104 2.43 -1.84 4.96
N ALA A 105 3.01 -1.54 3.80
CA ALA A 105 3.96 -0.46 3.61
C ALA A 105 3.32 0.62 2.76
N ALA A 106 3.55 1.89 3.10
CA ALA A 106 2.98 3.04 2.43
C ALA A 106 4.02 4.15 2.24
N VAL A 107 4.06 4.75 1.06
CA VAL A 107 4.89 5.91 0.69
C VAL A 107 3.97 7.05 0.26
N GLN A 108 4.20 8.23 0.81
CA GLN A 108 3.39 9.42 0.51
C GLN A 108 3.79 10.05 -0.83
N CYS A 109 2.80 10.32 -1.67
CA CYS A 109 2.90 11.16 -2.85
C CYS A 109 2.69 12.65 -2.48
N LYS A 110 3.20 13.55 -3.32
CA LYS A 110 2.97 14.99 -3.25
C LYS A 110 1.57 15.32 -3.77
N ARG A 111 1.16 14.70 -4.88
CA ARG A 111 -0.18 14.86 -5.44
C ARG A 111 -1.18 13.85 -4.90
N VAL A 112 -2.44 14.27 -4.83
CA VAL A 112 -3.57 13.37 -4.54
C VAL A 112 -4.10 12.81 -5.85
N HIS A 113 -4.09 11.49 -5.97
CA HIS A 113 -4.64 10.79 -7.13
C HIS A 113 -6.17 10.71 -7.05
N PRO A 114 -6.90 11.04 -8.15
CA PRO A 114 -8.36 11.03 -8.16
C PRO A 114 -8.96 9.62 -8.28
N VAL A 115 -8.12 8.61 -8.49
CA VAL A 115 -8.52 7.21 -8.74
C VAL A 115 -7.88 6.30 -7.71
N VAL A 116 -8.64 5.31 -7.25
CA VAL A 116 -8.09 4.14 -6.56
C VAL A 116 -7.69 3.13 -7.63
N LEU A 117 -6.41 2.77 -7.69
CA LEU A 117 -5.88 1.74 -8.58
C LEU A 117 -5.27 0.64 -7.72
N GLU A 118 -5.78 -0.58 -7.83
CA GLU A 118 -5.28 -1.76 -7.12
C GLU A 118 -4.73 -2.77 -8.12
N LEU A 119 -3.52 -3.26 -7.86
CA LEU A 119 -2.81 -4.23 -8.70
C LEU A 119 -2.61 -5.50 -7.89
N TRP A 120 -3.48 -6.48 -8.09
CA TRP A 120 -3.52 -7.74 -7.34
C TRP A 120 -2.80 -8.85 -8.09
N VAL A 121 -2.07 -9.71 -7.36
CA VAL A 121 -1.55 -10.95 -7.96
C VAL A 121 -2.69 -11.94 -8.28
N PRO A 122 -2.61 -12.70 -9.39
CA PRO A 122 -3.67 -13.61 -9.83
C PRO A 122 -4.04 -14.72 -8.84
N SER A 123 -3.13 -15.06 -7.93
CA SER A 123 -3.34 -16.09 -6.91
C SER A 123 -4.20 -15.63 -5.73
N THR A 124 -4.51 -14.33 -5.64
CA THR A 124 -5.36 -13.81 -4.56
C THR A 124 -6.83 -14.11 -4.86
N PRO A 125 -7.58 -14.71 -3.92
CA PRO A 125 -9.02 -14.92 -4.10
C PRO A 125 -9.77 -13.61 -4.33
N PHE A 126 -10.55 -13.52 -5.40
CA PHE A 126 -11.37 -12.34 -5.66
C PHE A 126 -12.53 -12.22 -4.65
N GLN A 127 -12.71 -11.02 -4.11
CA GLN A 127 -13.86 -10.64 -3.29
C GLN A 127 -14.60 -9.49 -3.97
N ARG A 128 -15.60 -9.82 -4.80
CA ARG A 128 -16.28 -8.81 -5.63
C ARG A 128 -16.96 -7.72 -4.81
N GLU A 129 -17.38 -8.02 -3.59
CA GLU A 129 -18.06 -7.09 -2.71
C GLU A 129 -17.13 -5.98 -2.19
N HIS A 130 -15.82 -6.22 -2.12
CA HIS A 130 -14.83 -5.30 -1.54
C HIS A 130 -13.82 -4.78 -2.58
N MET A 131 -13.90 -5.24 -3.82
CA MET A 131 -13.00 -4.84 -4.90
C MET A 131 -13.72 -3.86 -5.84
N PRO A 132 -13.03 -2.81 -6.35
CA PRO A 132 -13.56 -1.92 -7.36
C PRO A 132 -13.87 -2.62 -8.70
N GLU A 133 -14.11 -1.85 -9.76
CA GLU A 133 -14.37 -2.42 -11.08
C GLU A 133 -13.11 -3.04 -11.68
N LEU A 134 -13.23 -4.25 -12.24
CA LEU A 134 -12.12 -4.93 -12.90
C LEU A 134 -11.81 -4.27 -14.25
N LEU A 135 -10.61 -3.70 -14.38
CA LEU A 135 -10.12 -3.15 -15.64
C LEU A 135 -9.55 -4.25 -16.55
N GLY A 136 -8.83 -5.21 -15.96
CA GLY A 136 -8.17 -6.32 -16.68
C GLY A 136 -6.71 -6.52 -16.26
N PRO A 137 -5.94 -7.32 -17.04
CA PRO A 137 -4.53 -7.58 -16.73
C PRO A 137 -3.65 -6.35 -16.99
N VAL A 138 -2.70 -6.12 -16.08
CA VAL A 138 -1.66 -5.09 -16.12
C VAL A 138 -0.36 -5.75 -15.66
N GLY A 139 0.54 -6.03 -16.61
CA GLY A 139 1.71 -6.86 -16.35
C GLY A 139 1.32 -8.28 -15.91
N GLN A 140 1.85 -8.73 -14.79
CA GLN A 140 1.52 -10.02 -14.15
C GLN A 140 0.39 -9.88 -13.12
N ARG A 141 -0.24 -8.71 -12.98
CA ARG A 141 -1.29 -8.42 -12.00
C ARG A 141 -2.61 -8.10 -12.67
N TYR A 142 -3.69 -8.15 -11.90
CA TYR A 142 -5.01 -7.68 -12.31
C TYR A 142 -5.30 -6.32 -11.69
N ALA A 143 -5.73 -5.38 -12.52
CA ALA A 143 -6.08 -4.04 -12.12
C ALA A 143 -7.57 -3.91 -11.75
N PHE A 144 -7.83 -3.41 -10.54
CA PHE A 144 -9.16 -2.99 -10.08
C PHE A 144 -9.13 -1.49 -9.83
N VAL A 145 -10.17 -0.80 -10.30
CA VAL A 145 -10.16 0.66 -10.40
C VAL A 145 -11.49 1.26 -9.96
N SER A 146 -11.43 2.41 -9.30
CA SER A 146 -12.65 3.18 -8.98
C SER A 146 -13.19 3.97 -10.17
N ASP A 147 -12.34 4.27 -11.16
CA ASP A 147 -12.68 4.96 -12.41
C ASP A 147 -11.77 4.45 -13.53
N ILE A 148 -12.37 3.84 -14.56
CA ILE A 148 -11.65 3.25 -15.70
C ILE A 148 -10.88 4.30 -16.51
N ALA A 149 -11.47 5.48 -16.75
CA ALA A 149 -10.86 6.50 -17.59
C ALA A 149 -9.65 7.12 -16.90
N ALA A 150 -9.80 7.48 -15.62
CA ALA A 150 -8.71 8.02 -14.82
C ALA A 150 -7.59 6.99 -14.60
N ALA A 151 -7.93 5.71 -14.39
CA ALA A 151 -6.92 4.66 -14.23
C ALA A 151 -6.12 4.40 -15.51
N ARG A 152 -6.75 4.40 -16.69
CA ARG A 152 -6.03 4.22 -17.96
C ARG A 152 -4.98 5.29 -18.20
N ALA A 153 -5.21 6.52 -17.74
CA ALA A 153 -4.22 7.59 -17.83
C ALA A 153 -3.04 7.39 -16.86
N LEU A 154 -3.25 6.68 -15.74
CA LEU A 154 -2.23 6.39 -14.74
C LEU A 154 -1.38 5.16 -15.09
N ILE A 155 -1.96 4.19 -15.81
CA ILE A 155 -1.28 2.94 -16.18
C ILE A 155 -0.36 3.17 -17.38
N THR A 156 0.90 3.45 -17.09
CA THR A 156 2.00 3.58 -18.06
C THR A 156 2.88 2.33 -18.07
N PRO A 157 3.68 2.08 -19.14
CA PRO A 157 4.67 1.01 -19.15
C PRO A 157 5.61 1.05 -17.93
N ASP A 158 6.09 2.24 -17.57
CA ASP A 158 6.96 2.44 -16.41
C ASP A 158 6.27 2.03 -15.09
N LEU A 159 4.95 2.26 -14.96
CA LEU A 159 4.19 1.83 -13.79
C LEU A 159 4.11 0.30 -13.74
N VAL A 160 3.89 -0.33 -14.89
CA VAL A 160 3.87 -1.79 -14.99
C VAL A 160 5.22 -2.36 -14.57
N ASP A 161 6.30 -1.84 -15.12
CA ASP A 161 7.67 -2.29 -14.84
C ASP A 161 8.02 -2.12 -13.36
N ALA A 162 7.80 -0.92 -12.80
CA ALA A 162 8.03 -0.65 -11.37
C ALA A 162 7.19 -1.56 -10.46
N THR A 163 5.96 -1.89 -10.87
CA THR A 163 5.11 -2.82 -10.10
C THR A 163 5.60 -4.26 -10.20
N GLU A 164 6.19 -4.68 -11.32
CA GLU A 164 6.78 -6.02 -11.42
C GLU A 164 8.00 -6.20 -10.51
N GLU A 165 8.81 -5.16 -10.36
CA GLU A 165 10.03 -5.19 -9.54
C GLU A 165 9.76 -5.41 -8.04
N ILE A 166 8.59 -5.03 -7.52
CA ILE A 166 8.27 -5.25 -6.09
C ILE A 166 8.13 -6.73 -5.75
N GLY A 167 7.94 -7.62 -6.73
CA GLY A 167 7.86 -9.07 -6.58
C GLY A 167 6.45 -9.64 -6.35
N GLN A 168 6.31 -10.94 -6.66
CA GLN A 168 5.04 -11.70 -6.60
C GLN A 168 4.65 -12.14 -5.18
N ASP A 169 5.54 -11.97 -4.19
CA ASP A 169 5.25 -12.17 -2.78
C ASP A 169 4.45 -11.01 -2.14
N ILE A 170 4.22 -9.95 -2.91
CA ILE A 170 3.38 -8.81 -2.55
C ILE A 170 1.99 -9.03 -3.14
N ALA A 171 1.00 -9.25 -2.27
CA ALA A 171 -0.35 -9.64 -2.71
C ALA A 171 -1.05 -8.55 -3.52
N VAL A 172 -0.86 -7.29 -3.09
CA VAL A 172 -1.42 -6.11 -3.76
C VAL A 172 -0.49 -4.92 -3.61
N ALA A 173 -0.34 -4.15 -4.68
CA ALA A 173 0.09 -2.76 -4.63
C ALA A 173 -1.09 -1.87 -5.03
N TRP A 174 -1.30 -0.74 -4.36
CA TRP A 174 -2.39 0.16 -4.71
C TRP A 174 -2.04 1.61 -4.50
N ILE A 175 -2.76 2.47 -5.22
CA ILE A 175 -2.62 3.92 -5.20
C ILE A 175 -3.93 4.50 -4.74
N GLU A 176 -3.88 5.32 -3.70
CA GLU A 176 -5.08 5.95 -3.13
C GLU A 176 -4.71 7.22 -2.38
N ARG A 177 -5.48 8.30 -2.57
CA ARG A 177 -5.43 9.54 -1.76
C ARG A 177 -4.03 10.12 -1.53
N GLY A 178 -3.18 10.04 -2.56
CA GLY A 178 -1.80 10.53 -2.48
C GLY A 178 -0.85 9.62 -1.72
N TRP A 179 -1.12 8.31 -1.75
CA TRP A 179 -0.24 7.27 -1.23
C TRP A 179 -0.09 6.15 -2.25
N VAL A 180 1.11 5.59 -2.32
CA VAL A 180 1.36 4.28 -2.89
C VAL A 180 1.55 3.31 -1.73
N LEU A 181 0.82 2.20 -1.76
CA LEU A 181 0.82 1.21 -0.71
C LEU A 181 1.05 -0.19 -1.28
N ALA A 182 1.54 -1.09 -0.44
CA ALA A 182 1.67 -2.50 -0.76
C ALA A 182 1.47 -3.39 0.47
N ALA A 183 0.92 -4.57 0.25
CA ALA A 183 0.68 -5.57 1.28
C ALA A 183 1.63 -6.77 1.13
N ALA A 184 2.55 -6.89 2.08
CA ALA A 184 3.45 -8.03 2.20
C ALA A 184 2.88 -9.10 3.15
N ALA A 185 3.42 -10.30 3.07
CA ALA A 185 3.04 -11.40 3.95
C ALA A 185 3.28 -11.07 5.44
N PRO A 186 2.45 -11.60 6.36
CA PRO A 186 2.69 -11.53 7.80
C PRO A 186 4.11 -11.98 8.18
N GLY A 187 4.74 -11.25 9.11
CA GLY A 187 6.08 -11.60 9.57
C GLY A 187 7.20 -11.28 8.59
N SER A 188 6.92 -10.46 7.56
CA SER A 188 7.96 -9.92 6.66
C SER A 188 9.10 -9.25 7.45
N SER A 189 10.34 -9.66 7.14
CA SER A 189 11.54 -9.17 7.81
C SER A 189 11.79 -7.68 7.53
N PRO A 190 12.51 -6.97 8.41
CA PRO A 190 12.92 -5.58 8.15
C PRO A 190 13.61 -5.39 6.81
N SER A 191 14.53 -6.29 6.43
CA SER A 191 15.24 -6.22 5.15
C SER A 191 14.32 -6.39 3.93
N ARG A 192 13.26 -7.21 4.03
CA ARG A 192 12.26 -7.33 2.97
C ARG A 192 11.42 -6.07 2.85
N LEU A 193 11.04 -5.48 3.98
CA LEU A 193 10.23 -4.26 4.03
C LEU A 193 11.00 -3.03 3.55
N GLU A 194 12.30 -2.96 3.79
CA GLU A 194 13.15 -1.91 3.20
C GLU A 194 13.23 -2.03 1.67
N ARG A 195 13.35 -3.25 1.14
CA ARG A 195 13.25 -3.47 -0.31
C ARG A 195 11.86 -3.11 -0.84
N LEU A 196 10.81 -3.45 -0.11
CA LEU A 196 9.45 -3.08 -0.49
C LEU A 196 9.28 -1.55 -0.52
N LEU A 197 9.72 -0.83 0.52
CA LEU A 197 9.68 0.64 0.57
C LEU A 197 10.44 1.28 -0.58
N ARG A 198 11.53 0.67 -1.05
CA ARG A 198 12.24 1.12 -2.25
C ARG A 198 11.39 0.92 -3.51
N GLY A 199 10.87 -0.29 -3.72
CA GLY A 199 10.04 -0.61 -4.89
C GLY A 199 8.76 0.22 -4.97
N ILE A 200 8.04 0.39 -3.85
CA ILE A 200 6.88 1.30 -3.85
C ILE A 200 7.28 2.78 -3.93
N GLY A 201 8.52 3.11 -3.59
CA GLY A 201 9.11 4.43 -3.84
C GLY A 201 9.34 4.68 -5.33
N GLU A 202 9.81 3.68 -6.08
CA GLU A 202 9.96 3.73 -7.54
C GLU A 202 8.58 3.86 -8.21
N ILE A 203 7.57 3.12 -7.75
CA ILE A 203 6.18 3.33 -8.17
C ILE A 203 5.74 4.77 -7.89
N ALA A 204 6.04 5.30 -6.70
CA ALA A 204 5.69 6.68 -6.33
C ALA A 204 6.35 7.71 -7.24
N ASP A 205 7.59 7.50 -7.68
CA ASP A 205 8.28 8.39 -8.61
C ASP A 205 7.66 8.34 -10.02
N VAL A 206 7.21 7.17 -10.48
CA VAL A 206 6.50 7.05 -11.77
C VAL A 206 5.15 7.76 -11.73
N VAL A 207 4.38 7.58 -10.66
CA VAL A 207 3.03 8.14 -10.56
C VAL A 207 3.00 9.52 -9.97
N ASP A 208 4.09 10.07 -9.47
CA ASP A 208 4.14 11.44 -8.94
C ASP A 208 5.51 12.06 -9.21
N PRO A 209 5.88 12.21 -10.50
CA PRO A 209 7.21 12.68 -10.90
C PRO A 209 7.37 14.17 -10.60
N PHE A 210 8.58 14.55 -10.17
CA PHE A 210 8.92 15.92 -9.76
C PHE A 210 8.61 16.99 -10.83
N ASP A 211 8.85 16.70 -12.11
CA ASP A 211 8.81 17.68 -13.21
C ASP A 211 7.40 18.08 -13.69
N THR A 212 6.34 17.76 -12.94
CA THR A 212 4.95 18.07 -13.36
C THR A 212 4.48 19.46 -12.89
N ASP A 213 5.18 20.09 -11.95
CA ASP A 213 4.95 21.49 -11.59
C ASP A 213 5.70 22.38 -12.61
N GLU A 214 4.96 23.17 -13.41
CA GLU A 214 5.42 24.11 -14.46
C GLU A 214 5.47 23.60 -15.93
N ARG A 215 4.33 23.16 -16.49
CA ARG A 215 4.01 23.58 -17.86
C ARG A 215 3.09 24.80 -17.79
N PRO A 216 3.60 26.03 -17.99
CA PRO A 216 2.72 27.13 -18.36
C PRO A 216 1.94 26.67 -19.59
N LEU A 217 0.61 26.77 -19.54
CA LEU A 217 -0.22 26.71 -20.72
C LEU A 217 0.45 27.61 -21.77
N ARG A 218 1.02 26.99 -22.81
CA ARG A 218 1.56 27.73 -23.95
C ARG A 218 0.34 28.37 -24.58
N VAL A 219 0.05 29.62 -24.21
CA VAL A 219 -0.88 30.47 -24.92
C VAL A 219 -0.28 30.57 -26.30
N VAL A 220 -0.79 29.77 -27.24
CA VAL A 220 -0.51 29.95 -28.66
C VAL A 220 -1.09 31.32 -28.98
N PRO A 221 -0.28 32.33 -29.33
CA PRO A 221 -0.82 33.59 -29.78
C PRO A 221 -1.70 33.29 -30.98
N SER A 222 -2.97 33.65 -30.89
CA SER A 222 -3.90 33.55 -32.00
C SER A 222 -3.35 34.41 -33.13
N GLN A 223 -2.79 33.80 -34.18
CA GLN A 223 -2.47 34.50 -35.43
C GLN A 223 -3.79 34.83 -36.11
N ALA A 224 -4.49 35.84 -35.60
CA ALA A 224 -5.75 36.31 -36.14
C ALA A 224 -5.94 37.79 -35.81
N GLU A 225 -4.93 38.63 -36.04
CA GLU A 225 -5.13 40.08 -36.00
C GLU A 225 -4.24 40.92 -36.95
N ASP A 226 -3.37 40.31 -37.76
CA ASP A 226 -2.54 41.05 -38.74
C ASP A 226 -3.03 41.00 -40.21
N ALA A 227 -4.25 40.50 -40.46
CA ALA A 227 -4.80 40.43 -41.82
C ALA A 227 -5.75 41.60 -42.19
N ALA A 228 -5.87 42.62 -41.33
CA ALA A 228 -6.87 43.68 -41.51
C ALA A 228 -6.31 45.02 -42.05
N ASP A 229 -4.99 45.22 -42.14
CA ASP A 229 -4.41 46.54 -42.46
C ASP A 229 -3.80 46.71 -43.86
N GLU A 230 -4.05 45.77 -44.79
CA GLU A 230 -3.48 45.85 -46.16
C GLU A 230 -4.53 46.10 -47.26
N ARG A 231 -5.70 46.67 -46.91
CA ARG A 231 -6.72 47.08 -47.89
C ARG A 231 -7.20 48.53 -47.70
N THR A 232 -6.27 49.46 -47.62
CA THR A 232 -6.56 50.88 -47.92
C THR A 232 -5.33 51.53 -48.53
N GLY A 233 -5.25 51.56 -49.86
CA GLY A 233 -4.15 52.20 -50.58
C GLY A 233 -4.20 51.90 -52.08
N THR A 234 -5.29 52.28 -52.74
CA THR A 234 -5.41 52.29 -54.20
C THR A 234 -5.61 53.75 -54.62
N ASP A 235 -4.84 54.17 -55.63
CA ASP A 235 -5.03 55.29 -56.56
C ASP A 235 -5.32 56.71 -56.01
N ASP A 236 -4.31 57.60 -56.09
CA ASP A 236 -4.21 58.69 -57.10
C ASP A 236 -2.93 59.54 -56.86
#